data_AF-A0A9X1W0T6-F1
#
_entry.id   AF-A0A9X1W0T6-F1
#
_cell.length_a   1.000
_cell.length_b   1.000
_cell.length_c   1.000
_cell.angle_alpha   90.00
_cell.angle_beta   90.00
_cell.angle_gamma   90.00
#
_symmetry.space_group_name_H-M   'P 1'
#
loop_
_entity.id
_entity.type
_entity.pdbx_description
1 polymer ?
#
loop_
_entity_poly.entity_id
_entity_poly.type
_entity_poly.pdbx_seq_one_letter_code
_entity_poly.pdbx_strand_id
1 'polypeptide(L)'
;MTSAFPVDQALAQAAAGWKTGDKAAARQLVHRVLRVAPDHPGALNLAGCAAFDDGLAGVALALFEKAAAGAPGDTAIQGNLARSQFVLGRIEAARRRADYLACLAPPAGAASREFEEKLLKVRSAWTSGATFLEADPARLRALLDAGLPAADEALLRSRPPKALVVPPIADAAASRAAGPAYARLRSSARLPAWRIRRVVLLGSAAQPAAFRGVALAGPGACVSPLGAVPADTLAADVLAGLPFVAVRPEAYAGGHDLGMHLPLLQSVLGEFDLLPLLVGEAAPHEVAQVLDRLWDGAQTLIVVSAPLPPPRGAEGGRQAPEAVPLQALRQVAAARGLRCELSGPDGEGVVFRPLDAMEFIATDDHGTRTSEPLEPEITLEQGLALVQLARAGLHEATGAPREPSPGTKSFQSAGAAYVTLTQDGRPRGCAGSLRAIRPLAEDVRANVAAAAQNDARFTAVTAAEAPGLVVTVSVLGEPRLLHFANESHALWQLEPGRDGVILECLHEGRLHAGLLPPKAWEQLPSPRAFLARLKVQAGLPFDFWSPEVRLRVCRVQTFSEAD
;
A
#
# COMPACT_ATOMS: atom_id res chain seq x y z
N MET A 1 -46.81 -27.64 -28.82
CA MET A 1 -46.31 -27.05 -27.56
C MET A 1 -44.82 -27.37 -27.45
N THR A 2 -43.95 -26.48 -27.93
CA THR A 2 -42.50 -26.60 -27.78
C THR A 2 -42.14 -26.35 -26.33
N SER A 3 -41.63 -27.35 -25.61
CA SER A 3 -41.13 -27.16 -24.25
C SER A 3 -40.03 -26.09 -24.29
N ALA A 4 -40.17 -25.02 -23.51
CA ALA A 4 -39.14 -23.99 -23.40
C ALA A 4 -37.81 -24.65 -23.03
N PHE A 5 -36.75 -24.34 -23.78
CA PHE A 5 -35.43 -24.89 -23.51
C PHE A 5 -34.99 -24.44 -22.10
N PRO A 6 -34.68 -25.36 -21.18
CA PRO A 6 -34.40 -25.01 -19.78
C PRO A 6 -32.96 -24.48 -19.66
N VAL A 7 -32.79 -23.17 -19.86
CA VAL A 7 -31.48 -22.49 -19.88
C VAL A 7 -30.68 -22.75 -18.60
N ASP A 8 -31.29 -22.60 -17.43
CA ASP A 8 -30.61 -22.77 -16.14
C ASP A 8 -30.12 -24.20 -15.92
N GLN A 9 -30.94 -25.19 -16.29
CA GLN A 9 -30.58 -26.60 -16.17
C GLN A 9 -29.44 -26.96 -17.14
N ALA A 10 -29.48 -26.44 -18.36
CA ALA A 10 -28.43 -26.64 -19.36
C ALA A 10 -27.11 -26.01 -18.93
N LEU A 11 -27.14 -24.83 -18.30
CA LEU A 11 -25.95 -24.17 -17.76
C LEU A 11 -25.36 -24.87 -16.54
N ALA A 12 -26.20 -25.37 -15.63
CA ALA A 12 -25.75 -26.17 -14.50
C ALA A 12 -25.06 -27.47 -14.96
N GLN A 13 -25.63 -28.13 -15.97
CA GLN A 13 -25.04 -29.32 -16.60
C GLN A 13 -23.72 -29.00 -17.31
N ALA A 14 -23.66 -27.90 -18.06
CA ALA A 14 -22.42 -27.46 -18.71
C ALA A 14 -21.33 -27.15 -17.67
N ALA A 15 -21.65 -26.41 -16.61
CA ALA A 15 -20.70 -26.11 -15.53
C ALA A 15 -20.20 -27.38 -14.82
N ALA A 16 -21.06 -28.36 -14.60
CA ALA A 16 -20.68 -29.67 -14.06
C ALA A 16 -19.74 -30.43 -15.00
N GLY A 17 -20.05 -30.47 -16.30
CA GLY A 17 -19.20 -31.08 -17.33
C GLY A 17 -17.81 -30.44 -17.39
N TRP A 18 -17.71 -29.12 -17.21
CA TRP A 18 -16.42 -28.43 -17.10
C TRP A 18 -15.60 -28.85 -15.88
N LYS A 19 -16.25 -29.16 -14.75
CA LYS A 19 -15.57 -29.65 -13.53
C LYS A 19 -15.15 -31.10 -13.63
N THR A 20 -15.94 -31.95 -14.30
CA THR A 20 -15.68 -33.39 -14.42
C THR A 20 -14.81 -33.78 -15.63
N GLY A 21 -14.52 -32.83 -16.51
CA GLY A 21 -13.63 -33.02 -17.67
C GLY A 21 -14.35 -33.31 -19.00
N ASP A 22 -15.68 -33.45 -19.00
CA ASP A 22 -16.50 -33.59 -20.21
C ASP A 22 -16.74 -32.23 -20.89
N LYS A 23 -15.64 -31.62 -21.38
CA LYS A 23 -15.66 -30.29 -21.99
C LYS A 23 -16.40 -30.27 -23.33
N ALA A 24 -16.45 -31.39 -24.05
CA ALA A 24 -17.09 -31.47 -25.37
C ALA A 24 -18.62 -31.38 -25.28
N ALA A 25 -19.24 -32.16 -24.41
CA ALA A 25 -20.69 -32.09 -24.18
C ALA A 25 -21.09 -30.72 -23.59
N ALA A 26 -20.27 -30.21 -22.69
CA ALA A 26 -20.50 -28.91 -22.07
C ALA A 26 -20.44 -27.75 -23.09
N ARG A 27 -19.50 -27.77 -24.06
CA ARG A 27 -19.45 -26.82 -25.18
C ARG A 27 -20.72 -26.85 -26.04
N GLN A 28 -21.24 -28.04 -26.34
CA GLN A 28 -22.48 -28.17 -27.11
C GLN A 28 -23.68 -27.57 -26.38
N LEU A 29 -23.77 -27.78 -25.06
CA LEU A 29 -24.80 -27.18 -24.22
C LEU A 29 -24.70 -25.65 -24.20
N VAL A 30 -23.50 -25.11 -24.03
CA VAL A 30 -23.27 -23.65 -24.07
C VAL A 30 -23.66 -23.05 -25.42
N HIS A 31 -23.32 -23.68 -26.54
CA HIS A 31 -23.75 -23.23 -27.86
C HIS A 31 -25.27 -23.22 -28.03
N ARG A 32 -25.97 -24.24 -27.50
CA ARG A 32 -27.44 -24.28 -27.53
C ARG A 32 -28.04 -23.17 -26.68
N VAL A 33 -27.47 -22.88 -25.50
CA VAL A 33 -27.89 -21.75 -24.66
C VAL A 33 -27.69 -20.43 -25.39
N LEU A 34 -26.51 -20.17 -25.97
CA LEU A 34 -26.22 -18.90 -26.67
C LEU A 34 -27.06 -18.69 -27.94
N ARG A 35 -27.61 -19.74 -28.56
CA ARG A 35 -28.59 -19.61 -29.66
C ARG A 35 -29.95 -19.09 -29.19
N VAL A 36 -30.33 -19.38 -27.95
CA VAL A 36 -31.62 -18.99 -27.36
C VAL A 36 -31.49 -17.69 -26.57
N ALA A 37 -30.38 -17.50 -25.87
CA ALA A 37 -30.05 -16.35 -25.06
C ALA A 37 -28.59 -15.89 -25.33
N PRO A 38 -28.35 -15.11 -26.39
CA PRO A 38 -27.01 -14.73 -26.85
C PRO A 38 -26.19 -13.93 -25.83
N ASP A 39 -26.86 -13.15 -24.99
CA ASP A 39 -26.23 -12.26 -24.00
C ASP A 39 -26.27 -12.83 -22.57
N HIS A 40 -26.58 -14.12 -22.40
CA HIS A 40 -26.68 -14.72 -21.08
C HIS A 40 -25.29 -14.77 -20.39
N PRO A 41 -25.09 -14.08 -19.24
CA PRO A 41 -23.75 -13.92 -18.63
C PRO A 41 -23.05 -15.25 -18.31
N GLY A 42 -23.77 -16.21 -17.73
CA GLY A 42 -23.21 -17.53 -17.42
C GLY A 42 -22.80 -18.35 -18.66
N ALA A 43 -23.50 -18.19 -19.78
CA ALA A 43 -23.20 -18.90 -21.02
C ALA A 43 -21.98 -18.29 -21.71
N LEU A 44 -21.91 -16.95 -21.75
CA LEU A 44 -20.76 -16.20 -22.24
C LEU A 44 -19.50 -16.49 -21.40
N ASN A 45 -19.63 -16.62 -20.08
CA ASN A 45 -18.52 -16.99 -19.21
C ASN A 45 -17.99 -18.40 -19.53
N LEU A 46 -18.86 -19.40 -19.66
CA LEU A 46 -18.44 -20.77 -20.02
C LEU A 46 -17.84 -20.84 -21.43
N ALA A 47 -18.38 -20.08 -22.38
CA ALA A 47 -17.80 -19.95 -23.72
C ALA A 47 -16.40 -19.30 -23.68
N GLY A 48 -16.23 -18.27 -22.84
CA GLY A 48 -14.93 -17.66 -22.58
C GLY A 48 -13.93 -18.65 -21.98
N CYS A 49 -14.34 -19.48 -21.01
CA CYS A 49 -13.52 -20.56 -20.48
C CYS A 49 -13.09 -21.56 -21.56
N ALA A 50 -14.01 -21.92 -22.46
CA ALA A 50 -13.72 -22.80 -23.59
C ALA A 50 -12.62 -22.21 -24.50
N ALA A 51 -12.79 -20.95 -24.89
CA ALA A 51 -11.83 -20.24 -25.74
C ALA A 51 -10.47 -20.07 -25.04
N PHE A 52 -10.46 -19.83 -23.73
CA PHE A 52 -9.25 -19.72 -22.93
C PHE A 52 -8.49 -21.05 -22.88
N ASP A 53 -9.18 -22.17 -22.66
CA ASP A 53 -8.59 -23.52 -22.68
C ASP A 53 -7.97 -23.86 -24.05
N ASP A 54 -8.55 -23.35 -25.14
CA ASP A 54 -8.06 -23.54 -26.51
C ASP A 54 -6.92 -22.56 -26.88
N GLY A 55 -6.42 -21.77 -25.93
CA GLY A 55 -5.33 -20.80 -26.14
C GLY A 55 -5.75 -19.50 -26.83
N LEU A 56 -7.05 -19.29 -27.05
CA LEU A 56 -7.60 -18.12 -27.72
C LEU A 56 -7.91 -16.98 -26.73
N ALA A 57 -6.88 -16.51 -26.02
CA ALA A 57 -7.03 -15.55 -24.92
C ALA A 57 -7.74 -14.23 -25.34
N GLY A 58 -7.53 -13.76 -26.58
CA GLY A 58 -8.20 -12.56 -27.10
C GLY A 58 -9.71 -12.73 -27.28
N VAL A 59 -10.14 -13.91 -27.74
CA VAL A 59 -11.57 -14.25 -27.89
C VAL A 59 -12.21 -14.45 -26.52
N ALA A 60 -11.50 -15.15 -25.63
CA ALA A 60 -11.93 -15.33 -24.24
C ALA A 60 -12.16 -13.99 -23.55
N LEU A 61 -11.23 -13.04 -23.70
CA LEU A 61 -11.34 -11.69 -23.14
C LEU A 61 -12.65 -11.01 -23.57
N ALA A 62 -12.96 -10.97 -24.87
CA ALA A 62 -14.16 -10.31 -25.38
C ALA A 62 -15.46 -10.97 -24.86
N LEU A 63 -15.47 -12.29 -24.70
CA LEU A 63 -16.61 -13.03 -24.14
C LEU A 63 -16.78 -12.72 -22.65
N PHE A 64 -15.69 -12.64 -21.89
CA PHE A 64 -15.74 -12.27 -20.48
C PHE A 64 -16.14 -10.80 -20.27
N GLU A 65 -15.72 -9.87 -21.14
CA GLU A 65 -16.15 -8.48 -21.10
C GLU A 65 -17.68 -8.35 -21.30
N LYS A 66 -18.23 -9.08 -22.28
CA LYS A 66 -19.70 -9.14 -22.47
C LYS A 66 -20.41 -9.79 -21.29
N ALA A 67 -19.86 -10.87 -20.74
CA ALA A 67 -20.43 -11.53 -19.56
C ALA A 67 -20.45 -10.58 -18.35
N ALA A 68 -19.36 -9.84 -18.13
CA ALA A 68 -19.22 -8.87 -17.05
C ALA A 68 -20.18 -7.69 -17.20
N ALA A 69 -20.53 -7.28 -18.43
CA ALA A 69 -21.52 -6.24 -18.65
C ALA A 69 -22.93 -6.66 -18.18
N GLY A 70 -23.30 -7.94 -18.32
CA GLY A 70 -24.58 -8.47 -17.86
C GLY A 70 -24.60 -8.92 -16.40
N ALA A 71 -23.44 -9.21 -15.80
CA ALA A 71 -23.31 -9.62 -14.40
C ALA A 71 -22.02 -9.05 -13.76
N PRO A 72 -21.96 -7.73 -13.48
CA PRO A 72 -20.72 -7.08 -13.05
C PRO A 72 -20.22 -7.55 -11.68
N GLY A 73 -21.11 -7.99 -10.78
CA GLY A 73 -20.75 -8.47 -9.44
C GLY A 73 -20.33 -9.95 -9.37
N ASP A 74 -20.35 -10.70 -10.48
CA ASP A 74 -20.00 -12.13 -10.46
C ASP A 74 -18.49 -12.34 -10.36
N THR A 75 -18.02 -12.90 -9.24
CA THR A 75 -16.59 -13.08 -8.97
C THR A 75 -15.90 -14.08 -9.90
N ALA A 76 -16.63 -15.08 -10.43
CA ALA A 76 -16.05 -16.04 -11.36
C ALA A 76 -15.79 -15.39 -12.73
N ILE A 77 -16.74 -14.59 -13.23
CA ILE A 77 -16.58 -13.82 -14.47
C ILE A 77 -15.41 -12.85 -14.35
N GLN A 78 -15.35 -12.11 -13.25
CA GLN A 78 -14.31 -11.10 -13.02
C GLN A 78 -12.92 -11.74 -12.86
N GLY A 79 -12.83 -12.92 -12.23
CA GLY A 79 -11.61 -13.72 -12.13
C GLY A 79 -11.10 -14.21 -13.48
N ASN A 80 -11.99 -14.74 -14.32
CA ASN A 80 -11.64 -15.19 -15.67
C ASN A 80 -11.20 -14.03 -16.59
N LEU A 81 -11.86 -12.88 -16.45
CA LEU A 81 -11.51 -11.66 -17.16
C LEU A 81 -10.12 -11.16 -16.75
N ALA A 82 -9.82 -11.12 -15.44
CA ALA A 82 -8.49 -10.76 -14.93
C ALA A 82 -7.41 -11.70 -15.48
N ARG A 83 -7.66 -13.02 -15.48
CA ARG A 83 -6.73 -14.03 -16.00
C ARG A 83 -6.46 -13.86 -17.50
N SER A 84 -7.48 -13.51 -18.28
CA SER A 84 -7.35 -13.25 -19.72
C SER A 84 -6.58 -11.97 -20.03
N GLN A 85 -6.82 -10.90 -19.26
CA GLN A 85 -6.04 -9.67 -19.35
C GLN A 85 -4.56 -9.92 -19.04
N PHE A 86 -4.27 -10.75 -18.03
CA PHE A 86 -2.92 -11.12 -17.66
C PHE A 86 -2.18 -11.88 -18.77
N VAL A 87 -2.79 -12.94 -19.33
CA VAL A 87 -2.19 -13.73 -20.43
C VAL A 87 -1.90 -12.87 -21.67
N LEU A 88 -2.72 -11.84 -21.91
CA LEU A 88 -2.55 -10.89 -23.01
C LEU A 88 -1.56 -9.75 -22.72
N GLY A 89 -0.86 -9.78 -21.59
CA GLY A 89 0.08 -8.73 -21.20
C GLY A 89 -0.58 -7.41 -20.78
N ARG A 90 -1.92 -7.38 -20.59
CA ARG A 90 -2.65 -6.21 -20.05
C ARG A 90 -2.57 -6.20 -18.52
N ILE A 91 -1.34 -6.18 -18.01
CA ILE A 91 -1.01 -6.39 -16.59
C ILE A 91 -1.78 -5.42 -15.68
N GLU A 92 -1.85 -4.16 -16.08
CA GLU A 92 -2.47 -3.11 -15.27
C GLU A 92 -4.00 -3.28 -15.15
N ALA A 93 -4.65 -3.72 -16.23
CA ALA A 93 -6.07 -4.03 -16.21
C ALA A 93 -6.36 -5.28 -15.37
N ALA A 94 -5.51 -6.32 -15.50
CA ALA A 94 -5.62 -7.53 -14.69
C ALA A 94 -5.46 -7.23 -13.19
N ARG A 95 -4.50 -6.37 -12.82
CA ARG A 95 -4.24 -5.94 -11.44
C ARG A 95 -5.44 -5.24 -10.83
N ARG A 96 -5.96 -4.20 -11.48
CA ARG A 96 -7.16 -3.47 -11.00
C ARG A 96 -8.35 -4.42 -10.75
N ARG A 97 -8.43 -5.48 -11.54
CA ARG A 97 -9.51 -6.46 -11.46
C ARG A 97 -9.29 -7.52 -10.37
N ALA A 98 -8.04 -7.91 -10.11
CA ALA A 98 -7.69 -8.70 -8.93
C ALA A 98 -8.00 -7.92 -7.64
N ASP A 99 -7.68 -6.62 -7.60
CA ASP A 99 -8.05 -5.76 -6.48
C ASP A 99 -9.58 -5.71 -6.29
N TYR A 100 -10.35 -5.58 -7.39
CA TYR A 100 -11.82 -5.64 -7.35
C TYR A 100 -12.36 -6.95 -6.75
N LEU A 101 -11.77 -8.09 -7.13
CA LEU A 101 -12.17 -9.39 -6.59
C LEU A 101 -11.94 -9.49 -5.08
N ALA A 102 -10.79 -9.00 -4.61
CA ALA A 102 -10.50 -8.90 -3.18
C ALA A 102 -11.51 -7.99 -2.46
N CYS A 103 -12.04 -6.96 -3.15
CA CYS A 103 -13.14 -6.15 -2.62
C CYS A 103 -14.48 -6.87 -2.54
N LEU A 104 -14.77 -7.87 -3.37
CA LEU A 104 -16.07 -8.55 -3.35
C LEU A 104 -16.12 -9.70 -2.34
N ALA A 105 -15.03 -10.44 -2.19
CA ALA A 105 -14.87 -11.47 -1.17
C ALA A 105 -13.37 -11.58 -0.79
N PRO A 106 -13.02 -11.75 0.51
CA PRO A 106 -11.65 -12.13 0.86
C PRO A 106 -11.27 -13.40 0.09
N PRO A 107 -10.01 -13.56 -0.34
CA PRO A 107 -9.62 -14.64 -1.24
C PRO A 107 -10.02 -16.01 -0.66
N ALA A 108 -11.04 -16.62 -1.25
CA ALA A 108 -11.48 -17.95 -0.90
C ALA A 108 -10.52 -18.97 -1.55
N GLY A 109 -9.46 -19.31 -0.82
CA GLY A 109 -8.64 -20.49 -1.09
C GLY A 109 -7.29 -20.24 -1.77
N ALA A 110 -6.46 -21.29 -1.74
CA ALA A 110 -5.07 -21.29 -2.17
C ALA A 110 -4.85 -20.87 -3.63
N ALA A 111 -5.81 -21.09 -4.52
CA ALA A 111 -5.70 -20.78 -5.95
C ALA A 111 -5.66 -19.27 -6.27
N SER A 112 -6.31 -18.42 -5.46
CA SER A 112 -6.24 -16.96 -5.63
C SER A 112 -4.88 -16.42 -5.22
N ARG A 113 -4.30 -16.97 -4.14
CA ARG A 113 -2.94 -16.66 -3.69
C ARG A 113 -1.89 -17.19 -4.68
N GLU A 114 -2.11 -18.39 -5.23
CA GLU A 114 -1.24 -18.97 -6.26
C GLU A 114 -1.30 -18.19 -7.58
N PHE A 115 -2.46 -17.62 -7.95
CA PHE A 115 -2.59 -16.75 -9.11
C PHE A 115 -1.90 -15.39 -8.89
N GLU A 116 -2.04 -14.77 -7.72
CA GLU A 116 -1.30 -13.57 -7.34
C GLU A 116 0.22 -13.84 -7.30
N GLU A 117 0.67 -14.95 -6.70
CA GLU A 117 2.06 -15.38 -6.73
C GLU A 117 2.58 -15.67 -8.14
N LYS A 118 1.76 -16.24 -9.03
CA LYS A 118 2.11 -16.44 -10.45
C LYS A 118 2.17 -15.12 -11.22
N LEU A 119 1.30 -14.16 -10.93
CA LEU A 119 1.36 -12.78 -11.40
C LEU A 119 2.67 -12.09 -10.94
N LEU A 120 3.11 -12.35 -9.71
CA LEU A 120 4.39 -11.93 -9.17
C LEU A 120 5.60 -12.69 -9.79
N LYS A 121 5.42 -13.92 -10.31
CA LYS A 121 6.50 -14.74 -10.89
C LYS A 121 6.69 -14.58 -12.40
N VAL A 122 5.65 -14.25 -13.17
CA VAL A 122 5.74 -13.98 -14.63
C VAL A 122 6.24 -12.55 -14.93
N ARG A 123 6.68 -11.83 -13.89
CA ARG A 123 7.31 -10.52 -14.02
C ARG A 123 8.41 -10.58 -15.07
N SER A 124 8.35 -9.66 -16.03
CA SER A 124 9.54 -9.23 -16.77
C SER A 124 10.55 -8.76 -15.72
N ALA A 125 11.40 -9.68 -15.28
CA ALA A 125 12.59 -9.35 -14.53
C ALA A 125 13.48 -8.61 -15.51
N TRP A 126 13.56 -7.29 -15.37
CA TRP A 126 14.67 -6.58 -15.97
C TRP A 126 15.83 -6.81 -15.00
N THR A 127 16.79 -7.63 -15.44
CA THR A 127 18.09 -7.69 -14.79
C THR A 127 18.68 -6.29 -14.88
N SER A 128 19.18 -5.76 -13.77
CA SER A 128 19.72 -4.40 -13.64
C SER A 128 20.84 -4.03 -14.63
N GLY A 129 21.25 -4.96 -15.49
CA GLY A 129 22.46 -4.87 -16.32
C GLY A 129 23.73 -4.65 -15.49
N ALA A 130 23.64 -4.64 -14.17
CA ALA A 130 24.73 -4.27 -13.28
C ALA A 130 25.64 -5.46 -13.07
N THR A 131 26.94 -5.22 -13.18
CA THR A 131 27.94 -6.16 -12.70
C THR A 131 27.99 -6.06 -11.18
N PHE A 132 27.53 -7.11 -10.49
CA PHE A 132 27.59 -7.18 -9.03
C PHE A 132 29.01 -7.53 -8.57
N LEU A 133 29.36 -7.06 -7.37
CA LEU A 133 30.63 -7.35 -6.69
C LEU A 133 30.96 -8.85 -6.64
N GLU A 134 29.94 -9.66 -6.40
CA GLU A 134 30.02 -11.10 -6.23
C GLU A 134 28.66 -11.71 -6.60
N ALA A 135 28.70 -12.83 -7.32
CA ALA A 135 27.51 -13.55 -7.77
C ALA A 135 27.04 -14.59 -6.73
N ASP A 136 27.96 -15.12 -5.90
CA ASP A 136 27.59 -16.02 -4.81
C ASP A 136 26.89 -15.24 -3.67
N PRO A 137 25.64 -15.59 -3.30
CA PRO A 137 24.89 -14.83 -2.31
C PRO A 137 25.53 -14.81 -0.91
N ALA A 138 26.22 -15.88 -0.51
CA ALA A 138 26.83 -15.98 0.82
C ALA A 138 28.10 -15.13 0.91
N ARG A 139 28.96 -15.19 -0.10
CA ARG A 139 30.15 -14.34 -0.21
C ARG A 139 29.79 -12.87 -0.36
N LEU A 140 28.75 -12.56 -1.15
CA LEU A 140 28.25 -11.20 -1.29
C LEU A 140 27.82 -10.65 0.07
N ARG A 141 27.03 -11.40 0.85
CA ARG A 141 26.66 -10.98 2.23
C ARG A 141 27.88 -10.69 3.09
N ALA A 142 28.87 -11.57 3.10
CA ALA A 142 30.08 -11.38 3.89
C ALA A 142 30.85 -10.09 3.50
N LEU A 143 30.94 -9.78 2.20
CA LEU A 143 31.58 -8.55 1.71
C LEU A 143 30.80 -7.30 2.11
N LEU A 144 29.47 -7.34 2.03
CA LEU A 144 28.60 -6.24 2.42
C LEU A 144 28.62 -6.00 3.94
N ASP A 145 28.59 -7.08 4.73
CA ASP A 145 28.65 -7.02 6.19
C ASP A 145 29.97 -6.42 6.66
N ALA A 146 31.08 -6.73 5.99
CA ALA A 146 32.38 -6.11 6.27
C ALA A 146 32.41 -4.60 5.97
N GLY A 147 31.54 -4.11 5.07
CA GLY A 147 31.38 -2.69 4.77
C GLY A 147 30.44 -1.95 5.73
N LEU A 148 29.56 -2.66 6.42
CA LEU A 148 28.58 -2.06 7.33
C LEU A 148 29.16 -1.93 8.75
N PRO A 149 29.26 -0.71 9.32
CA PRO A 149 29.74 -0.54 10.68
C PRO A 149 28.83 -1.26 11.70
N ALA A 150 29.37 -1.55 12.88
CA ALA A 150 28.59 -2.09 13.99
C ALA A 150 27.40 -1.19 14.33
N ALA A 151 26.29 -1.79 14.75
CA ALA A 151 25.09 -1.03 15.03
C ALA A 151 25.27 -0.19 16.30
N ASP A 152 25.14 1.13 16.16
CA ASP A 152 25.12 2.07 17.27
C ASP A 152 23.71 2.13 17.88
N GLU A 153 23.58 1.80 19.17
CA GLU A 153 22.30 1.79 19.90
C GLU A 153 21.64 3.18 19.99
N ALA A 154 22.40 4.27 19.86
CA ALA A 154 21.81 5.61 19.72
C ALA A 154 21.16 5.77 18.34
N LEU A 155 21.84 5.37 17.27
CA LEU A 155 21.31 5.43 15.91
C LEU A 155 20.10 4.50 15.72
N LEU A 156 20.12 3.31 16.33
CA LEU A 156 19.03 2.33 16.26
C LEU A 156 17.73 2.82 16.89
N ARG A 157 17.80 3.78 17.82
CA ARG A 157 16.62 4.42 18.45
C ARG A 157 16.17 5.70 17.73
N SER A 158 16.94 6.17 16.75
CA SER A 158 16.64 7.40 16.01
C SER A 158 15.85 7.14 14.72
N ARG A 159 15.07 8.13 14.29
CA ARG A 159 14.33 8.07 13.02
C ARG A 159 15.30 7.83 11.84
N PRO A 160 14.99 6.90 10.92
CA PRO A 160 15.81 6.70 9.73
C PRO A 160 15.81 7.97 8.86
N PRO A 161 16.90 8.23 8.11
CA PRO A 161 16.98 9.37 7.20
C PRO A 161 15.91 9.28 6.10
N LYS A 162 15.48 10.44 5.61
CA LYS A 162 14.49 10.54 4.52
C LYS A 162 15.13 10.29 3.15
N ALA A 163 16.38 10.71 2.99
CA ALA A 163 17.14 10.47 1.78
C ALA A 163 18.62 10.13 2.07
N LEU A 164 19.20 9.35 1.16
CA LEU A 164 20.62 9.01 1.11
C LEU A 164 21.21 9.46 -0.24
N VAL A 165 22.44 9.95 -0.22
CA VAL A 165 23.29 10.09 -1.41
C VAL A 165 24.51 9.23 -1.18
N VAL A 166 24.70 8.25 -2.05
CA VAL A 166 25.73 7.22 -1.91
C VAL A 166 26.29 6.88 -3.30
N PRO A 167 27.59 6.54 -3.40
CA PRO A 167 28.18 6.12 -4.66
C PRO A 167 27.67 4.73 -5.07
N PRO A 168 27.72 4.40 -6.38
CA PRO A 168 27.55 3.04 -6.87
C PRO A 168 28.46 2.04 -6.11
N ILE A 169 27.91 0.91 -5.68
CA ILE A 169 28.68 -0.14 -4.99
C ILE A 169 29.32 -1.07 -6.02
N ALA A 170 30.29 -0.53 -6.76
CA ALA A 170 30.99 -1.26 -7.81
C ALA A 170 32.06 -2.21 -7.26
N ASP A 171 32.62 -1.89 -6.08
CA ASP A 171 33.68 -2.66 -5.44
C ASP A 171 33.58 -2.64 -3.90
N ALA A 172 34.49 -3.36 -3.23
CA ALA A 172 34.51 -3.45 -1.78
C ALA A 172 34.89 -2.12 -1.08
N ALA A 173 35.63 -1.23 -1.76
CA ALA A 173 35.96 0.09 -1.20
C ALA A 173 34.72 0.99 -1.22
N ALA A 174 34.00 1.03 -2.34
CA ALA A 174 32.71 1.72 -2.45
C ALA A 174 31.68 1.17 -1.45
N SER A 175 31.66 -0.14 -1.20
CA SER A 175 30.81 -0.74 -0.16
C SER A 175 31.17 -0.24 1.24
N ARG A 176 32.46 -0.10 1.57
CA ARG A 176 32.91 0.44 2.87
C ARG A 176 32.58 1.93 3.01
N ALA A 177 32.73 2.69 1.93
CA ALA A 177 32.40 4.12 1.88
C ALA A 177 30.90 4.37 2.11
N ALA A 178 30.03 3.62 1.41
CA ALA A 178 28.58 3.77 1.53
C ALA A 178 28.00 3.15 2.81
N GLY A 179 28.69 2.18 3.40
CA GLY A 179 28.22 1.38 4.54
C GLY A 179 27.69 2.19 5.73
N PRO A 180 28.40 3.24 6.22
CA PRO A 180 27.89 4.10 7.29
C PRO A 180 26.54 4.74 7.01
N ALA A 181 26.27 5.17 5.76
CA ALA A 181 24.98 5.75 5.39
C ALA A 181 23.87 4.68 5.41
N TYR A 182 24.13 3.50 4.87
CA TYR A 182 23.20 2.37 4.90
C TYR A 182 22.93 1.84 6.31
N ALA A 183 23.92 1.84 7.19
CA ALA A 183 23.76 1.41 8.58
C ALA A 183 22.74 2.28 9.34
N ARG A 184 22.57 3.55 8.97
CA ARG A 184 21.53 4.43 9.55
C ARG A 184 20.10 3.98 9.23
N LEU A 185 19.92 3.10 8.25
CA LEU A 185 18.61 2.54 7.92
C LEU A 185 18.22 1.37 8.84
N ARG A 186 19.16 0.78 9.59
CA ARG A 186 18.88 -0.37 10.47
C ARG A 186 17.83 -0.07 11.56
N SER A 187 17.68 1.20 11.96
CA SER A 187 16.62 1.61 12.90
C SER A 187 15.22 1.37 12.33
N SER A 188 15.08 1.38 11.00
CA SER A 188 13.82 1.13 10.31
C SER A 188 13.26 -0.27 10.55
N ALA A 189 14.13 -1.28 10.67
CA ALA A 189 13.72 -2.64 10.99
C ALA A 189 13.26 -2.80 12.46
N ARG A 190 13.72 -1.94 13.37
CA ARG A 190 13.38 -1.98 14.81
C ARG A 190 12.15 -1.16 15.19
N LEU A 191 11.83 -0.12 14.43
CA LEU A 191 10.76 0.83 14.77
C LEU A 191 9.59 0.66 13.80
N PRO A 192 8.49 -0.03 14.18
CA PRO A 192 7.34 -0.26 13.30
C PRO A 192 6.76 1.03 12.73
N ALA A 193 6.80 2.12 13.51
CA ALA A 193 6.32 3.43 13.10
C ALA A 193 7.13 4.07 11.95
N TRP A 194 8.37 3.62 11.73
CA TRP A 194 9.33 4.14 10.75
C TRP A 194 9.87 3.06 9.81
N ARG A 195 9.14 1.95 9.66
CA ARG A 195 9.50 0.88 8.73
C ARG A 195 9.43 1.40 7.29
N ILE A 196 10.58 1.37 6.61
CA ILE A 196 10.70 1.69 5.20
C ILE A 196 10.15 0.50 4.43
N ARG A 197 9.14 0.75 3.61
CA ARG A 197 8.52 -0.23 2.72
C ARG A 197 8.79 0.06 1.25
N ARG A 198 9.26 1.26 0.95
CA ARG A 198 9.45 1.76 -0.41
C ARG A 198 10.81 2.43 -0.54
N VAL A 199 11.50 2.13 -1.63
CA VAL A 199 12.76 2.79 -1.99
C VAL A 199 12.60 3.43 -3.37
N VAL A 200 12.71 4.74 -3.44
CA VAL A 200 12.83 5.48 -4.70
C VAL A 200 14.32 5.66 -4.97
N LEU A 201 14.82 4.99 -5.99
CA LEU A 201 16.25 4.93 -6.31
C LEU A 201 16.52 5.68 -7.61
N LEU A 202 17.20 6.81 -7.53
CA LEU A 202 17.50 7.70 -8.66
C LEU A 202 18.97 7.61 -9.04
N GLY A 203 19.25 7.67 -10.34
CA GLY A 203 20.61 7.73 -10.87
C GLY A 203 20.59 8.35 -12.25
N SER A 204 21.75 8.82 -12.69
CA SER A 204 21.89 9.42 -14.02
C SER A 204 22.09 8.33 -15.07
N ALA A 205 21.43 8.46 -16.22
CA ALA A 205 21.76 7.64 -17.38
C ALA A 205 23.20 7.91 -17.83
N ALA A 206 23.89 6.89 -18.34
CA ALA A 206 25.21 7.03 -18.91
C ALA A 206 25.20 8.09 -20.04
N GLN A 207 26.25 8.92 -20.10
CA GLN A 207 26.34 10.00 -21.08
C GLN A 207 27.02 9.53 -22.38
N PRO A 208 26.55 10.01 -23.56
CA PRO A 208 25.35 10.83 -23.77
C PRO A 208 24.06 10.04 -23.48
N ALA A 209 23.10 10.68 -22.80
CA ALA A 209 21.86 10.01 -22.43
C ALA A 209 21.07 9.61 -23.69
N ALA A 210 20.60 8.36 -23.75
CA ALA A 210 19.86 7.87 -24.90
C ALA A 210 18.41 8.42 -25.00
N PHE A 211 17.97 9.24 -24.04
CA PHE A 211 16.60 9.73 -23.96
C PHE A 211 16.45 11.05 -23.16
N ARG A 212 15.37 11.77 -23.44
CA ARG A 212 14.95 12.98 -22.70
C ARG A 212 14.02 12.63 -21.52
N GLY A 213 14.21 13.32 -20.40
CA GLY A 213 13.37 13.21 -19.21
C GLY A 213 13.81 12.11 -18.24
N VAL A 214 12.85 11.55 -17.49
CA VAL A 214 13.06 10.50 -16.50
C VAL A 214 12.41 9.20 -16.98
N ALA A 215 13.17 8.12 -17.01
CA ALA A 215 12.70 6.79 -17.36
C ALA A 215 12.20 6.04 -16.12
N LEU A 216 11.10 5.30 -16.30
CA LEU A 216 10.59 4.27 -15.41
C LEU A 216 10.91 2.90 -16.01
N ALA A 217 11.30 1.93 -15.19
CA ALA A 217 11.59 0.57 -15.65
C ALA A 217 10.35 -0.21 -16.13
N GLY A 218 9.15 0.23 -15.72
CA GLY A 218 7.90 -0.49 -15.96
C GLY A 218 7.60 -1.54 -14.89
N PRO A 219 6.51 -2.31 -15.06
CA PRO A 219 6.15 -3.36 -14.10
C PRO A 219 7.17 -4.49 -14.12
N GLY A 220 7.35 -5.15 -12.97
CA GLY A 220 8.29 -6.27 -12.87
C GLY A 220 8.96 -6.35 -11.51
N ALA A 221 10.18 -6.88 -11.51
CA ALA A 221 11.07 -6.89 -10.37
C ALA A 221 12.51 -6.72 -10.85
N CYS A 222 13.34 -6.09 -10.03
CA CYS A 222 14.78 -6.04 -10.25
C CYS A 222 15.44 -7.22 -9.54
N VAL A 223 16.35 -7.93 -10.20
CA VAL A 223 16.99 -9.14 -9.64
C VAL A 223 18.42 -8.83 -9.22
N SER A 224 18.76 -9.19 -7.98
CA SER A 224 20.13 -9.20 -7.46
C SER A 224 20.53 -10.64 -7.07
N PRO A 225 21.82 -10.90 -6.78
CA PRO A 225 22.23 -12.19 -6.22
C PRO A 225 21.53 -12.55 -4.90
N LEU A 226 21.04 -11.57 -4.14
CA LEU A 226 20.30 -11.83 -2.89
C LEU A 226 18.79 -12.06 -3.10
N GLY A 227 18.30 -11.95 -4.33
CA GLY A 227 16.91 -12.21 -4.69
C GLY A 227 16.26 -11.05 -5.45
N ALA A 228 14.99 -11.24 -5.80
CA ALA A 228 14.21 -10.26 -6.55
C ALA A 228 13.60 -9.19 -5.63
N VAL A 229 13.57 -7.94 -6.11
CA VAL A 229 12.93 -6.80 -5.47
C VAL A 229 11.76 -6.32 -6.35
N PRO A 230 10.51 -6.36 -5.87
CA PRO A 230 9.33 -5.90 -6.61
C PRO A 230 9.42 -4.43 -7.04
N ALA A 231 8.90 -4.10 -8.23
CA ALA A 231 8.74 -2.71 -8.64
C ALA A 231 7.52 -2.04 -7.95
N ASP A 232 7.67 -0.82 -7.43
CA ASP A 232 6.60 0.01 -6.88
C ASP A 232 5.75 0.61 -8.01
N THR A 233 4.76 -0.16 -8.45
CA THR A 233 3.82 0.26 -9.50
C THR A 233 2.93 1.42 -9.09
N LEU A 234 2.62 1.59 -7.79
CA LEU A 234 1.83 2.72 -7.32
C LEU A 234 2.64 4.01 -7.46
N ALA A 235 3.92 4.01 -7.09
CA ALA A 235 4.79 5.16 -7.30
C ALA A 235 4.96 5.50 -8.79
N ALA A 236 5.07 4.48 -9.66
CA ALA A 236 5.11 4.71 -11.10
C ALA A 236 3.82 5.38 -11.61
N ASP A 237 2.65 4.93 -11.14
CA ASP A 237 1.35 5.52 -11.48
C ASP A 237 1.22 6.99 -10.99
N VAL A 238 1.81 7.32 -9.84
CA VAL A 238 1.87 8.70 -9.31
C VAL A 238 2.61 9.63 -10.28
N LEU A 239 3.66 9.12 -10.92
CA LEU A 239 4.51 9.90 -11.84
C LEU A 239 3.99 9.93 -13.28
N ALA A 240 3.13 9.00 -13.68
CA ALA A 240 2.66 8.85 -15.06
C ALA A 240 1.99 10.10 -15.67
N GLY A 241 1.53 11.04 -14.83
CA GLY A 241 0.95 12.32 -15.27
C GLY A 241 1.97 13.44 -15.57
N LEU A 242 3.27 13.21 -15.36
CA LEU A 242 4.31 14.21 -15.64
C LEU A 242 4.78 14.10 -17.10
N PRO A 243 4.81 15.19 -17.88
CA PRO A 243 5.07 15.15 -19.34
C PRO A 243 6.50 14.70 -19.71
N PHE A 244 7.43 14.74 -18.76
CA PHE A 244 8.83 14.36 -18.92
C PHE A 244 9.15 13.00 -18.25
N VAL A 245 8.14 12.24 -17.81
CA VAL A 245 8.32 10.89 -17.26
C VAL A 245 7.72 9.87 -18.24
N ALA A 246 8.48 8.83 -18.57
CA ALA A 246 8.01 7.78 -19.48
C ALA A 246 8.48 6.38 -19.04
N VAL A 247 7.65 5.36 -19.28
CA VAL A 247 8.05 3.96 -19.13
C VAL A 247 8.97 3.57 -20.29
N ARG A 248 10.22 3.25 -19.98
CA ARG A 248 11.29 2.92 -20.94
C ARG A 248 12.14 1.75 -20.43
N PRO A 249 11.64 0.50 -20.47
CA PRO A 249 12.41 -0.67 -20.01
C PRO A 249 13.75 -0.81 -20.74
N GLU A 250 13.82 -0.38 -22.00
CA GLU A 250 15.03 -0.37 -22.82
C GLU A 250 16.17 0.49 -22.23
N ALA A 251 15.85 1.54 -21.47
CA ALA A 251 16.84 2.38 -20.80
C ALA A 251 17.63 1.63 -19.72
N TYR A 252 17.08 0.52 -19.22
CA TYR A 252 17.67 -0.28 -18.14
C TYR A 252 18.48 -1.48 -18.66
N ALA A 253 18.44 -1.76 -19.96
CA ALA A 253 19.16 -2.89 -20.56
C ALA A 253 20.67 -2.65 -20.70
N GLY A 254 21.11 -1.39 -20.75
CA GLY A 254 22.48 -0.98 -21.11
C GLY A 254 23.54 -1.01 -20.00
N GLY A 255 23.23 -1.61 -18.84
CA GLY A 255 24.11 -1.57 -17.66
C GLY A 255 24.07 -0.21 -16.98
N HIS A 256 23.43 -0.14 -15.81
CA HIS A 256 23.36 1.07 -14.99
C HIS A 256 23.72 0.72 -13.54
N ASP A 257 24.15 1.73 -12.79
CA ASP A 257 24.62 1.56 -11.42
C ASP A 257 23.51 1.31 -10.40
N LEU A 258 22.25 1.66 -10.69
CA LEU A 258 21.15 1.49 -9.72
C LEU A 258 21.06 0.08 -9.13
N GLY A 259 21.28 -0.96 -9.95
CA GLY A 259 21.24 -2.35 -9.47
C GLY A 259 22.25 -2.64 -8.35
N MET A 260 23.38 -1.94 -8.34
CA MET A 260 24.47 -2.16 -7.38
C MET A 260 24.06 -1.84 -5.93
N HIS A 261 23.01 -1.02 -5.75
CA HIS A 261 22.50 -0.66 -4.41
C HIS A 261 21.59 -1.74 -3.80
N LEU A 262 21.02 -2.63 -4.61
CA LEU A 262 20.00 -3.57 -4.15
C LEU A 262 20.50 -4.54 -3.07
N PRO A 263 21.70 -5.14 -3.18
CA PRO A 263 22.18 -6.05 -2.15
C PRO A 263 22.30 -5.39 -0.77
N LEU A 264 22.84 -4.17 -0.67
CA LEU A 264 22.93 -3.46 0.60
C LEU A 264 21.55 -3.07 1.14
N LEU A 265 20.64 -2.59 0.28
CA LEU A 265 19.26 -2.29 0.67
C LEU A 265 18.55 -3.55 1.21
N GLN A 266 18.70 -4.69 0.56
CA GLN A 266 18.13 -5.97 1.00
C GLN A 266 18.72 -6.41 2.34
N SER A 267 20.02 -6.23 2.57
CA SER A 267 20.67 -6.56 3.85
C SER A 267 20.19 -5.69 5.02
N VAL A 268 19.86 -4.41 4.80
CA VAL A 268 19.48 -3.50 5.90
C VAL A 268 17.97 -3.31 6.08
N LEU A 269 17.17 -3.44 5.01
CA LEU A 269 15.71 -3.25 5.05
C LEU A 269 14.93 -4.56 5.02
N GLY A 270 15.52 -5.65 4.50
CA GLY A 270 14.79 -6.87 4.18
C GLY A 270 13.88 -6.68 2.97
N GLU A 271 12.57 -6.70 3.20
CA GLU A 271 11.54 -6.59 2.15
C GLU A 271 11.11 -5.14 1.91
N PHE A 272 11.09 -4.72 0.64
CA PHE A 272 10.63 -3.41 0.19
C PHE A 272 10.24 -3.43 -1.29
N ASP A 273 9.40 -2.48 -1.71
CA ASP A 273 9.12 -2.17 -3.12
C ASP A 273 10.10 -1.10 -3.64
N LEU A 274 10.52 -1.21 -4.90
CA LEU A 274 11.51 -0.36 -5.53
C LEU A 274 10.90 0.46 -6.67
N LEU A 275 11.07 1.77 -6.65
CA LEU A 275 10.89 2.63 -7.82
C LEU A 275 12.26 3.07 -8.35
N PRO A 276 12.80 2.41 -9.38
CA PRO A 276 14.04 2.82 -10.01
C PRO A 276 13.78 3.94 -11.03
N LEU A 277 14.54 5.03 -10.97
CA LEU A 277 14.40 6.17 -11.86
C LEU A 277 15.75 6.47 -12.52
N LEU A 278 15.82 6.31 -13.84
CA LEU A 278 16.98 6.75 -14.62
C LEU A 278 16.71 8.15 -15.18
N VAL A 279 17.57 9.08 -14.81
CA VAL A 279 17.49 10.48 -15.25
C VAL A 279 18.34 10.66 -16.50
N GLY A 280 17.70 10.87 -17.65
CA GLY A 280 18.35 11.20 -18.92
C GLY A 280 18.59 12.71 -19.05
N GLU A 281 18.25 13.28 -20.21
CA GLU A 281 18.30 14.73 -20.40
C GLU A 281 17.10 15.40 -19.71
N ALA A 282 17.28 15.84 -18.47
CA ALA A 282 16.27 16.53 -17.66
C ALA A 282 16.88 17.70 -16.88
N ALA A 283 16.07 18.72 -16.61
CA ALA A 283 16.47 19.83 -15.74
C ALA A 283 16.26 19.49 -14.26
N PRO A 284 17.05 20.07 -13.33
CA PRO A 284 16.90 19.80 -11.89
C PRO A 284 15.48 20.04 -11.35
N HIS A 285 14.77 21.06 -11.84
CA HIS A 285 13.41 21.37 -11.42
C HIS A 285 12.37 20.33 -11.89
N GLU A 286 12.63 19.62 -13.00
CA GLU A 286 11.78 18.50 -13.45
C GLU A 286 11.93 17.30 -12.51
N VAL A 287 13.17 16.98 -12.13
CA VAL A 287 13.46 15.91 -11.16
C VAL A 287 12.97 16.29 -9.76
N ALA A 288 13.02 17.57 -9.38
CA ALA A 288 12.46 18.05 -8.11
C ALA A 288 10.94 17.81 -8.04
N GLN A 289 10.21 18.02 -9.14
CA GLN A 289 8.77 17.70 -9.20
C GLN A 289 8.50 16.20 -9.02
N VAL A 290 9.36 15.32 -9.54
CA VAL A 290 9.27 13.87 -9.30
C VAL A 290 9.42 13.56 -7.82
N LEU A 291 10.46 14.12 -7.17
CA LEU A 291 10.72 13.93 -5.75
C LEU A 291 9.59 14.49 -4.88
N ASP A 292 9.05 15.67 -5.23
CA ASP A 292 7.93 16.30 -4.52
C ASP A 292 6.69 15.40 -4.50
N ARG A 293 6.38 14.74 -5.61
CA ARG A 293 5.24 13.80 -5.73
C ARG A 293 5.42 12.51 -4.92
N LEU A 294 6.65 12.18 -4.54
CA LEU A 294 7.01 10.96 -3.83
C LEU A 294 7.60 11.25 -2.44
N TRP A 295 7.36 12.45 -1.90
CA TRP A 295 8.02 12.87 -0.67
C TRP A 295 7.30 12.45 0.61
N ASP A 296 5.96 12.47 0.64
CA ASP A 296 5.22 12.58 1.91
C ASP A 296 5.10 11.27 2.73
N GLY A 297 5.53 10.13 2.21
CA GLY A 297 5.51 8.85 2.95
C GLY A 297 6.67 8.69 3.93
N ALA A 298 6.42 8.56 5.23
CA ALA A 298 7.44 8.19 6.23
C ALA A 298 8.08 6.82 5.95
N GLN A 299 7.38 5.97 5.20
CA GLN A 299 7.81 4.63 4.79
C GLN A 299 8.60 4.63 3.47
N THR A 300 8.84 5.80 2.87
CA THR A 300 9.57 5.94 1.61
C THR A 300 10.96 6.51 1.84
N LEU A 301 11.97 5.73 1.47
CA LEU A 301 13.35 6.16 1.40
C LEU A 301 13.68 6.66 -0.01
N ILE A 302 14.34 7.81 -0.11
CA ILE A 302 14.92 8.29 -1.38
C ILE A 302 16.42 7.96 -1.37
N VAL A 303 16.91 7.31 -2.42
CA VAL A 303 18.32 7.01 -2.60
C VAL A 303 18.76 7.63 -3.91
N VAL A 304 19.76 8.50 -3.86
CA VAL A 304 20.42 9.05 -5.05
C VAL A 304 21.76 8.35 -5.20
N SER A 305 21.88 7.57 -6.28
CA SER A 305 23.15 7.02 -6.76
C SER A 305 23.93 8.13 -7.45
N ALA A 306 24.99 8.60 -6.80
CA ALA A 306 25.87 9.62 -7.35
C ALA A 306 27.27 9.49 -6.76
N PRO A 307 28.34 9.72 -7.55
CA PRO A 307 29.67 9.86 -6.99
C PRO A 307 29.67 11.03 -6.00
N LEU A 308 30.31 10.83 -4.86
CA LEU A 308 30.41 11.89 -3.86
C LEU A 308 31.53 12.85 -4.23
N PRO A 309 31.35 14.16 -3.95
CA PRO A 309 32.42 15.12 -4.16
C PRO A 309 33.62 14.74 -3.30
N PRO A 310 34.86 14.89 -3.81
CA PRO A 310 36.05 14.57 -3.04
C PRO A 310 36.13 15.44 -1.76
N PRO A 311 36.80 14.97 -0.70
CA PRO A 311 36.96 15.73 0.53
C PRO A 311 37.63 17.09 0.28
N ARG A 312 37.25 18.10 1.07
CA ARG A 312 37.82 19.45 0.98
C ARG A 312 39.34 19.38 1.14
N GLY A 313 40.09 19.73 0.09
CA GLY A 313 41.56 19.75 0.08
C GLY A 313 42.23 18.93 -1.03
N ALA A 314 41.46 18.18 -1.83
CA ALA A 314 42.01 17.53 -3.03
C ALA A 314 42.22 18.56 -4.17
N GLU A 315 43.42 19.14 -4.26
CA GLU A 315 43.78 20.02 -5.36
C GLU A 315 43.99 19.23 -6.68
N GLY A 316 43.47 19.77 -7.80
CA GLY A 316 43.95 19.44 -9.14
C GLY A 316 42.96 18.81 -10.14
N GLY A 317 41.75 18.43 -9.75
CA GLY A 317 40.76 17.87 -10.69
C GLY A 317 39.72 18.90 -11.14
N ARG A 318 39.46 19.03 -12.46
CA ARG A 318 38.24 19.68 -12.97
C ARG A 318 37.04 19.01 -12.29
N GLN A 319 36.32 19.74 -11.43
CA GLN A 319 35.13 19.23 -10.76
C GLN A 319 34.09 18.87 -11.83
N ALA A 320 33.73 17.59 -11.91
CA ALA A 320 32.63 17.17 -12.77
C ALA A 320 31.34 17.90 -12.33
N PRO A 321 30.46 18.30 -13.26
CA PRO A 321 29.19 18.91 -12.89
C PRO A 321 28.40 17.96 -11.99
N GLU A 322 27.81 18.52 -10.92
CA GLU A 322 27.01 17.77 -9.96
C GLU A 322 25.86 17.04 -10.68
N ALA A 323 25.61 15.78 -10.32
CA ALA A 323 24.56 15.00 -10.95
C ALA A 323 23.17 15.66 -10.75
N VAL A 324 22.36 15.74 -11.81
CA VAL A 324 21.02 16.35 -11.78
C VAL A 324 20.13 15.80 -10.65
N PRO A 325 20.09 14.49 -10.37
CA PRO A 325 19.34 13.96 -9.22
C PRO A 325 19.75 14.56 -7.87
N LEU A 326 21.05 14.83 -7.68
CA LEU A 326 21.58 15.41 -6.44
C LEU A 326 21.22 16.90 -6.32
N GLN A 327 21.32 17.65 -7.40
CA GLN A 327 20.86 19.06 -7.45
C GLN A 327 19.37 19.17 -7.09
N ALA A 328 18.54 18.31 -7.67
CA ALA A 328 17.11 18.26 -7.40
C ALA A 328 16.80 17.89 -5.94
N LEU A 329 17.48 16.88 -5.39
CA LEU A 329 17.31 16.49 -3.98
C LEU A 329 17.65 17.63 -3.03
N ARG A 330 18.74 18.37 -3.30
CA ARG A 330 19.14 19.55 -2.51
C ARG A 330 18.09 20.64 -2.54
N GLN A 331 17.51 20.94 -3.71
CA GLN A 331 16.43 21.91 -3.86
C GLN A 331 15.21 21.52 -3.01
N VAL A 332 14.77 20.27 -3.10
CA VAL A 332 13.60 19.74 -2.39
C VAL A 332 13.84 19.68 -0.88
N ALA A 333 15.05 19.28 -0.47
CA ALA A 333 15.48 19.23 0.92
C ALA A 333 15.53 20.63 1.56
N ALA A 334 16.08 21.62 0.85
CA ALA A 334 16.13 23.01 1.30
C ALA A 334 14.73 23.60 1.50
N ALA A 335 13.83 23.38 0.54
CA ALA A 335 12.44 23.82 0.63
C ALA A 335 11.65 23.22 1.80
N ARG A 336 12.16 22.14 2.41
CA ARG A 336 11.51 21.38 3.50
C ARG A 336 12.29 21.40 4.80
N GLY A 337 13.32 22.24 4.91
CA GLY A 337 14.12 22.38 6.12
C GLY A 337 14.84 21.08 6.54
N LEU A 338 15.22 20.22 5.59
CA LEU A 338 16.02 19.04 5.95
C LEU A 338 17.47 19.43 6.24
N ARG A 339 18.05 18.85 7.29
CA ARG A 339 19.50 18.93 7.54
C ARG A 339 20.23 17.91 6.68
N CYS A 340 21.36 18.35 6.11
CA CYS A 340 22.30 17.53 5.35
C CYS A 340 23.47 17.17 6.28
N GLU A 341 23.64 15.89 6.58
CA GLU A 341 24.72 15.38 7.42
C GLU A 341 25.65 14.48 6.61
N LEU A 342 26.96 14.61 6.83
CA LEU A 342 27.93 13.67 6.33
C LEU A 342 27.88 12.38 7.17
N SER A 343 28.10 11.24 6.53
CA SER A 343 28.16 9.91 7.14
C SER A 343 29.56 9.34 6.98
N GLY A 344 30.15 8.95 8.10
CA GLY A 344 31.51 8.39 8.16
C GLY A 344 32.59 9.44 8.47
N PRO A 345 33.79 8.98 8.89
CA PRO A 345 34.91 9.85 9.27
C PRO A 345 35.45 10.70 8.11
N ASP A 346 35.29 10.23 6.86
CA ASP A 346 35.81 10.88 5.65
C ASP A 346 34.74 11.60 4.81
N GLY A 347 33.47 11.59 5.25
CA GLY A 347 32.37 12.31 4.59
C GLY A 347 31.81 11.65 3.33
N GLU A 348 32.00 10.34 3.17
CA GLU A 348 31.67 9.56 1.96
C GLU A 348 30.26 8.96 1.94
N GLY A 349 29.31 9.62 2.61
CA GLY A 349 27.87 9.41 2.43
C GLY A 349 27.11 10.64 2.91
N VAL A 350 26.02 11.01 2.26
CA VAL A 350 25.18 12.13 2.73
C VAL A 350 23.82 11.61 3.14
N VAL A 351 23.38 11.97 4.33
CA VAL A 351 22.01 11.68 4.79
C VAL A 351 21.23 12.97 5.00
N PHE A 352 19.94 12.93 4.66
CA PHE A 352 19.03 14.04 4.88
C PHE A 352 18.00 13.66 5.96
N ARG A 353 17.93 14.46 7.03
CA ARG A 353 17.05 14.24 8.18
C ARG A 353 16.08 15.40 8.42
N PRO A 354 14.84 15.12 8.84
CA PRO A 354 13.93 16.16 9.37
C PRO A 354 14.55 16.81 10.62
N LEU A 355 14.34 18.11 10.79
CA LEU A 355 14.56 18.79 12.05
C LEU A 355 13.63 18.18 13.11
N ASP A 356 14.18 17.64 14.21
CA ASP A 356 13.34 17.17 15.32
C ASP A 356 12.62 18.37 15.97
N ALA A 357 11.34 18.19 16.30
CA ALA A 357 10.42 19.24 16.78
C ALA A 357 10.87 19.94 18.09
N MET A 358 11.89 19.43 18.78
CA MET A 358 12.42 19.99 20.03
C MET A 358 13.49 21.09 19.81
N GLU A 359 13.96 21.33 18.59
CA GLU A 359 15.00 22.34 18.31
C GLU A 359 14.49 23.62 17.62
N PHE A 360 13.17 23.84 17.55
CA PHE A 360 12.61 25.07 16.99
C PHE A 360 12.56 26.19 18.05
N ILE A 361 13.66 26.94 18.20
CA ILE A 361 13.56 28.36 18.58
C ILE A 361 14.02 29.17 17.38
N ALA A 362 13.08 29.47 16.49
CA ALA A 362 13.15 30.62 15.61
C ALA A 362 11.71 31.08 15.31
N THR A 363 11.52 32.37 15.54
CA THR A 363 10.32 33.20 15.44
C THR A 363 9.75 33.26 14.02
N ASP A 364 8.41 33.38 13.98
CA ASP A 364 7.44 33.83 12.95
C ASP A 364 7.98 34.62 11.71
N ASP A 365 7.36 34.59 10.52
CA ASP A 365 5.94 34.79 10.18
C ASP A 365 5.43 33.86 9.05
N HIS A 366 4.25 33.28 9.28
CA HIS A 366 3.34 32.63 8.32
C HIS A 366 3.71 31.24 7.76
N GLY A 367 3.33 30.20 8.51
CA GLY A 367 3.15 28.85 7.94
C GLY A 367 3.21 27.71 8.93
N THR A 368 2.52 27.81 10.07
CA THR A 368 2.43 26.75 11.07
C THR A 368 1.86 25.46 10.46
N ARG A 369 2.71 24.44 10.29
CA ARG A 369 2.30 23.03 10.33
C ARG A 369 2.77 22.46 11.66
N THR A 370 1.91 22.53 12.66
CA THR A 370 2.07 21.77 13.90
C THR A 370 1.91 20.29 13.56
N SER A 371 2.96 19.50 13.77
CA SER A 371 2.88 18.05 13.71
C SER A 371 2.14 17.55 14.94
N GLU A 372 0.82 17.71 15.04
CA GLU A 372 0.10 17.06 16.14
C GLU A 372 0.22 15.53 15.96
N PRO A 373 0.10 14.72 17.01
CA PRO A 373 0.15 13.28 16.88
C PRO A 373 -1.05 12.77 16.08
N LEU A 374 -0.82 11.87 15.12
CA LEU A 374 -1.89 11.14 14.42
C LEU A 374 -2.56 10.08 15.31
N GLU A 375 -1.88 9.67 16.39
CA GLU A 375 -2.38 8.69 17.35
C GLU A 375 -3.04 9.41 18.53
N PRO A 376 -4.19 8.94 19.02
CA PRO A 376 -4.83 9.54 20.18
C PRO A 376 -3.93 9.39 21.42
N GLU A 377 -3.79 10.39 22.26
CA GLU A 377 -2.98 10.28 23.48
C GLU A 377 -3.82 9.67 24.62
N ILE A 378 -4.08 8.35 24.57
CA ILE A 378 -4.78 7.61 25.62
C ILE A 378 -3.78 6.71 26.34
N THR A 379 -3.61 6.89 27.65
CA THR A 379 -2.74 6.02 28.45
C THR A 379 -3.38 4.62 28.60
N LEU A 380 -2.59 3.59 28.94
CA LEU A 380 -3.12 2.25 29.19
C LEU A 380 -4.21 2.24 30.26
N GLU A 381 -4.01 2.99 31.36
CA GLU A 381 -5.00 3.13 32.43
C GLU A 381 -6.31 3.75 31.92
N GLN A 382 -6.22 4.80 31.11
CA GLN A 382 -7.40 5.42 30.49
C GLN A 382 -8.09 4.47 29.51
N GLY A 383 -7.33 3.72 28.71
CA GLY A 383 -7.86 2.73 27.78
C GLY A 383 -8.63 1.62 28.48
N LEU A 384 -8.07 1.05 29.56
CA LEU A 384 -8.75 0.05 30.38
C LEU A 384 -10.03 0.61 31.03
N ALA A 385 -10.03 1.87 31.46
CA ALA A 385 -11.23 2.54 31.95
C ALA A 385 -12.31 2.69 30.85
N LEU A 386 -11.94 2.97 29.60
CA LEU A 386 -12.90 3.00 28.48
C LEU A 386 -13.47 1.62 28.18
N VAL A 387 -12.67 0.55 28.30
CA VAL A 387 -13.14 -0.83 28.16
C VAL A 387 -14.14 -1.19 29.26
N GLN A 388 -13.85 -0.85 30.51
CA GLN A 388 -14.80 -1.03 31.63
C GLN A 388 -16.09 -0.22 31.44
N LEU A 389 -15.97 1.01 30.91
CA LEU A 389 -17.12 1.84 30.57
C LEU A 389 -18.00 1.18 29.49
N ALA A 390 -17.38 0.60 28.46
CA ALA A 390 -18.08 -0.15 27.42
C ALA A 390 -18.73 -1.43 27.98
N ARG A 391 -18.05 -2.19 28.85
CA ARG A 391 -18.61 -3.34 29.57
C ARG A 391 -19.86 -2.98 30.35
N ALA A 392 -19.82 -1.91 31.14
CA ALA A 392 -20.98 -1.43 31.88
C ALA A 392 -22.13 -1.02 30.94
N GLY A 393 -21.82 -0.33 29.84
CA GLY A 393 -22.80 0.04 28.82
C GLY A 393 -23.42 -1.15 28.08
N LEU A 394 -22.65 -2.23 27.84
CA LEU A 394 -23.16 -3.47 27.27
C LEU A 394 -24.20 -4.13 28.20
N HIS A 395 -23.90 -4.20 29.49
CA HIS A 395 -24.80 -4.80 30.47
C HIS A 395 -26.08 -3.96 30.63
N GLU A 396 -25.96 -2.64 30.63
CA GLU A 396 -27.11 -1.73 30.62
C GLU A 396 -27.97 -1.90 29.36
N ALA A 397 -27.37 -1.96 28.17
CA ALA A 397 -28.09 -2.13 26.91
C ALA A 397 -28.80 -3.50 26.79
N THR A 398 -28.26 -4.55 27.41
CA THR A 398 -28.80 -5.91 27.29
C THR A 398 -29.69 -6.31 28.46
N GLY A 399 -29.70 -5.55 29.56
CA GLY A 399 -30.38 -5.91 30.81
C GLY A 399 -29.65 -6.98 31.62
N ALA A 400 -28.36 -7.20 31.38
CA ALA A 400 -27.52 -8.11 32.16
C ALA A 400 -27.23 -7.54 33.57
N PRO A 401 -26.72 -8.36 34.52
CA PRO A 401 -26.34 -7.89 35.85
C PRO A 401 -25.43 -6.67 35.79
N ARG A 402 -25.72 -5.63 36.58
CA ARG A 402 -25.02 -4.35 36.47
C ARG A 402 -23.53 -4.48 36.83
N GLU A 403 -22.67 -3.96 35.96
CA GLU A 403 -21.22 -3.89 36.19
C GLU A 403 -20.80 -2.52 36.74
N PRO A 404 -19.66 -2.43 37.46
CA PRO A 404 -19.07 -1.16 37.87
C PRO A 404 -18.74 -0.28 36.65
N SER A 405 -19.13 0.99 36.70
CA SER A 405 -18.71 1.99 35.69
C SER A 405 -17.64 2.90 36.30
N PRO A 406 -16.50 3.11 35.62
CA PRO A 406 -15.51 4.08 36.08
C PRO A 406 -16.02 5.51 35.95
N GLY A 407 -15.35 6.43 36.64
CA GLY A 407 -15.64 7.86 36.53
C GLY A 407 -15.24 8.41 35.15
N THR A 408 -16.06 9.29 34.57
CA THR A 408 -15.89 9.79 33.20
C THR A 408 -15.20 11.16 33.11
N LYS A 409 -14.65 11.67 34.21
CA LYS A 409 -14.05 13.03 34.27
C LYS A 409 -12.94 13.23 33.22
N SER A 410 -12.15 12.21 32.96
CA SER A 410 -11.03 12.25 31.99
C SER A 410 -11.48 12.15 30.53
N PHE A 411 -12.77 11.93 30.26
CA PHE A 411 -13.32 11.62 28.93
C PHE A 411 -14.45 12.58 28.49
N GLN A 412 -14.39 13.82 28.99
CA GLN A 412 -15.37 14.88 28.71
C GLN A 412 -15.09 15.62 27.39
N SER A 413 -13.85 15.57 26.91
CA SER A 413 -13.49 16.12 25.60
C SER A 413 -14.15 15.32 24.48
N ALA A 414 -14.44 16.01 23.37
CA ALA A 414 -14.99 15.36 22.20
C ALA A 414 -14.04 14.26 21.68
N GLY A 415 -14.59 13.08 21.40
CA GLY A 415 -13.82 11.96 20.90
C GLY A 415 -14.70 11.01 20.08
N ALA A 416 -14.07 10.17 19.29
CA ALA A 416 -14.74 9.11 18.53
C ALA A 416 -14.12 7.76 18.88
N ALA A 417 -14.95 6.72 18.95
CA ALA A 417 -14.49 5.35 19.15
C ALA A 417 -15.29 4.34 18.31
N TYR A 418 -14.72 3.16 18.12
CA TYR A 418 -15.45 1.93 17.77
C TYR A 418 -15.46 0.98 18.95
N VAL A 419 -16.58 0.30 19.16
CA VAL A 419 -16.67 -0.81 20.09
C VAL A 419 -16.94 -2.07 19.30
N THR A 420 -16.11 -3.08 19.49
CA THR A 420 -16.25 -4.41 18.90
C THR A 420 -16.52 -5.43 20.00
N LEU A 421 -17.51 -6.27 19.77
CA LEU A 421 -17.87 -7.40 20.61
C LEU A 421 -17.46 -8.69 19.91
N THR A 422 -16.77 -9.57 20.64
CA THR A 422 -16.40 -10.90 20.12
C THR A 422 -16.78 -12.01 21.08
N GLN A 423 -17.01 -13.21 20.54
CA GLN A 423 -17.26 -14.43 21.31
C GLN A 423 -16.35 -15.52 20.73
N ASP A 424 -15.50 -16.12 21.57
CA ASP A 424 -14.53 -17.15 21.14
C ASP A 424 -13.69 -16.72 19.91
N GLY A 425 -13.29 -15.45 19.88
CA GLY A 425 -12.53 -14.85 18.78
C GLY A 425 -13.34 -14.51 17.51
N ARG A 426 -14.65 -14.76 17.50
CA ARG A 426 -15.56 -14.45 16.37
C ARG A 426 -16.32 -13.14 16.60
N PRO A 427 -16.57 -12.32 15.58
CA PRO A 427 -17.32 -11.07 15.73
C PRO A 427 -18.78 -11.32 16.10
N ARG A 428 -19.31 -10.56 17.08
CA ARG A 428 -20.69 -10.62 17.58
C ARG A 428 -21.45 -9.29 17.45
N GLY A 429 -20.74 -8.20 17.20
CA GLY A 429 -21.29 -6.87 16.93
C GLY A 429 -20.19 -5.82 16.85
N CYS A 430 -20.37 -4.78 16.05
CA CYS A 430 -19.43 -3.66 15.96
C CYS A 430 -20.16 -2.38 15.54
N ALA A 431 -19.91 -1.28 16.25
CA ALA A 431 -20.43 0.03 15.91
C ALA A 431 -19.44 1.12 16.34
N GLY A 432 -19.51 2.30 15.72
CA GLY A 432 -18.67 3.43 16.09
C GLY A 432 -18.98 4.72 15.34
N SER A 433 -18.34 5.79 15.79
CA SER A 433 -18.51 7.14 15.26
C SER A 433 -17.39 7.53 14.29
N LEU A 434 -17.75 8.21 13.19
CA LEU A 434 -16.79 8.72 12.20
C LEU A 434 -16.08 10.02 12.63
N ARG A 435 -16.69 10.78 13.55
CA ARG A 435 -16.26 12.12 13.95
C ARG A 435 -16.48 12.32 15.44
N ALA A 436 -15.59 13.07 16.08
CA ALA A 436 -15.68 13.45 17.47
C ALA A 436 -16.76 14.54 17.67
N ILE A 437 -18.03 14.16 17.67
CA ILE A 437 -19.18 15.09 17.82
C ILE A 437 -19.75 15.13 19.24
N ARG A 438 -19.29 14.25 20.14
CA ARG A 438 -19.74 14.14 21.53
C ARG A 438 -18.58 13.74 22.45
N PRO A 439 -18.71 13.89 23.78
CA PRO A 439 -17.70 13.43 24.73
C PRO A 439 -17.34 11.95 24.53
N LEU A 440 -16.05 11.59 24.62
CA LEU A 440 -15.58 10.23 24.33
C LEU A 440 -16.30 9.17 25.19
N ALA A 441 -16.58 9.45 26.45
CA ALA A 441 -17.31 8.52 27.31
C ALA A 441 -18.74 8.26 26.84
N GLU A 442 -19.43 9.29 26.36
CA GLU A 442 -20.78 9.16 25.81
C GLU A 442 -20.75 8.41 24.48
N ASP A 443 -19.72 8.66 23.66
CA ASP A 443 -19.53 7.98 22.38
C ASP A 443 -19.32 6.48 22.58
N VAL A 444 -18.45 6.07 23.51
CA VAL A 444 -18.22 4.65 23.84
C VAL A 444 -19.50 3.96 24.31
N ARG A 445 -20.29 4.60 25.20
CA ARG A 445 -21.57 4.04 25.67
C ARG A 445 -22.60 3.89 24.55
N ALA A 446 -22.73 4.91 23.70
CA ALA A 446 -23.64 4.85 22.56
C ALA A 446 -23.24 3.76 21.57
N ASN A 447 -21.93 3.62 21.31
CA ASN A 447 -21.41 2.66 20.35
C ASN A 447 -21.48 1.22 20.85
N VAL A 448 -21.26 0.94 22.15
CA VAL A 448 -21.45 -0.42 22.67
C VAL A 448 -22.91 -0.85 22.63
N ALA A 449 -23.85 0.06 22.95
CA ALA A 449 -25.28 -0.21 22.84
C ALA A 449 -25.68 -0.49 21.38
N ALA A 450 -25.21 0.33 20.44
CA ALA A 450 -25.44 0.12 19.03
C ALA A 450 -24.81 -1.19 18.50
N ALA A 451 -23.60 -1.53 18.95
CA ALA A 451 -22.95 -2.80 18.59
C ALA A 451 -23.74 -4.01 19.10
N ALA A 452 -24.36 -3.90 20.28
CA ALA A 452 -25.14 -4.97 20.89
C ALA A 452 -26.55 -5.11 20.29
N GLN A 453 -27.19 -4.00 19.89
CA GLN A 453 -28.61 -3.97 19.55
C GLN A 453 -28.90 -3.71 18.06
N ASN A 454 -28.04 -2.96 17.37
CA ASN A 454 -28.35 -2.33 16.08
C ASN A 454 -27.39 -2.72 14.93
N ASP A 455 -26.47 -3.66 15.15
CA ASP A 455 -25.63 -4.19 14.08
C ASP A 455 -26.45 -5.17 13.21
N ALA A 456 -26.86 -4.71 12.02
CA ALA A 456 -27.74 -5.46 11.11
C ALA A 456 -27.20 -6.83 10.65
N ARG A 457 -25.92 -7.12 10.88
CA ARG A 457 -25.29 -8.41 10.55
C ARG A 457 -25.59 -9.49 11.58
N PHE A 458 -26.04 -9.12 12.78
CA PHE A 458 -26.24 -10.03 13.90
C PHE A 458 -27.61 -9.83 14.55
N THR A 459 -28.11 -10.86 15.23
CA THR A 459 -29.24 -10.70 16.15
C THR A 459 -28.81 -9.91 17.37
N ALA A 460 -29.74 -9.19 18.03
CA ALA A 460 -29.42 -8.44 19.25
C ALA A 460 -28.78 -9.36 20.31
N VAL A 461 -27.80 -8.85 21.05
CA VAL A 461 -27.12 -9.56 22.15
C VAL A 461 -28.09 -9.74 23.32
N THR A 462 -28.13 -10.94 23.89
CA THR A 462 -28.99 -11.24 25.03
C THR A 462 -28.30 -10.96 26.37
N ALA A 463 -29.09 -10.76 27.43
CA ALA A 463 -28.56 -10.59 28.80
C ALA A 463 -27.67 -11.77 29.26
N ALA A 464 -27.92 -12.97 28.75
CA ALA A 464 -27.14 -14.17 29.07
C ALA A 464 -25.81 -14.25 28.28
N GLU A 465 -25.79 -13.70 27.06
CA GLU A 465 -24.56 -13.64 26.24
C GLU A 465 -23.59 -12.56 26.74
N ALA A 466 -24.12 -11.42 27.19
CA ALA A 466 -23.32 -10.23 27.52
C ALA A 466 -22.08 -10.50 28.40
N PRO A 467 -22.16 -11.28 29.50
CA PRO A 467 -21.00 -11.55 30.36
C PRO A 467 -19.87 -12.34 29.67
N GLY A 468 -20.20 -13.14 28.65
CA GLY A 468 -19.23 -14.00 27.95
C GLY A 468 -18.61 -13.37 26.71
N LEU A 469 -19.05 -12.18 26.30
CA LEU A 469 -18.44 -11.46 25.17
C LEU A 469 -17.16 -10.79 25.61
N VAL A 470 -16.16 -10.68 24.74
CA VAL A 470 -14.98 -9.83 24.92
C VAL A 470 -15.26 -8.47 24.28
N VAL A 471 -15.03 -7.41 25.05
CA VAL A 471 -15.20 -6.02 24.64
C VAL A 471 -13.84 -5.43 24.25
N THR A 472 -13.79 -4.86 23.05
CA THR A 472 -12.63 -4.12 22.54
C THR A 472 -13.05 -2.70 22.17
N VAL A 473 -12.32 -1.71 22.66
CA VAL A 473 -12.54 -0.28 22.36
C VAL A 473 -11.37 0.25 21.53
N SER A 474 -11.68 0.79 20.36
CA SER A 474 -10.70 1.46 19.48
C SER A 474 -11.01 2.95 19.43
N VAL A 475 -10.16 3.77 20.06
CA VAL A 475 -10.28 5.24 20.05
C VAL A 475 -9.64 5.78 18.78
N LEU A 476 -10.31 6.70 18.09
CA LEU A 476 -9.79 7.37 16.90
C LEU A 476 -9.00 8.61 17.30
N GLY A 477 -7.82 8.76 16.72
CA GLY A 477 -7.14 10.05 16.64
C GLY A 477 -7.87 11.02 15.69
N GLU A 478 -7.55 12.30 15.77
CA GLU A 478 -8.18 13.32 14.93
C GLU A 478 -7.93 13.03 13.43
N PRO A 479 -8.98 12.89 12.61
CA PRO A 479 -8.80 12.58 11.20
C PRO A 479 -8.18 13.75 10.43
N ARG A 480 -7.03 13.50 9.82
CA ARG A 480 -6.29 14.50 9.03
C ARG A 480 -6.64 14.44 7.57
N LEU A 481 -6.83 15.61 6.94
CA LEU A 481 -7.03 15.68 5.49
C LEU A 481 -5.79 15.16 4.75
N LEU A 482 -5.99 14.11 3.96
CA LEU A 482 -4.97 13.60 3.06
C LEU A 482 -4.95 14.46 1.80
N HIS A 483 -3.82 15.09 1.51
CA HIS A 483 -3.64 15.88 0.31
C HIS A 483 -3.09 14.98 -0.79
N PHE A 484 -3.76 14.91 -1.94
CA PHE A 484 -3.36 14.06 -3.06
C PHE A 484 -3.68 14.73 -4.39
N ALA A 485 -2.96 14.34 -5.44
CA ALA A 485 -3.14 14.89 -6.77
C ALA A 485 -4.15 14.07 -7.60
N ASN A 486 -4.18 12.76 -7.35
CA ASN A 486 -5.02 11.78 -8.02
C ASN A 486 -5.17 10.54 -7.13
N GLU A 487 -5.93 9.55 -7.60
CA GLU A 487 -6.15 8.30 -6.87
C GLU A 487 -4.85 7.56 -6.55
N SER A 488 -3.95 7.42 -7.52
CA SER A 488 -2.67 6.74 -7.32
C SER A 488 -1.85 7.40 -6.21
N HIS A 489 -1.86 8.74 -6.15
CA HIS A 489 -1.16 9.48 -5.09
C HIS A 489 -1.83 9.30 -3.73
N ALA A 490 -3.16 9.19 -3.66
CA ALA A 490 -3.83 8.85 -2.41
C ALA A 490 -3.45 7.43 -1.95
N LEU A 491 -3.58 6.44 -2.84
CA LEU A 491 -3.26 5.03 -2.56
C LEU A 491 -1.81 4.83 -2.11
N TRP A 492 -0.88 5.53 -2.75
CA TRP A 492 0.55 5.46 -2.45
C TRP A 492 0.90 6.06 -1.08
N GLN A 493 0.12 7.02 -0.58
CA GLN A 493 0.36 7.63 0.73
C GLN A 493 -0.14 6.79 1.91
N LEU A 494 -1.16 5.94 1.70
CA LEU A 494 -1.75 5.12 2.77
C LEU A 494 -0.73 4.16 3.39
N GLU A 495 -0.83 3.96 4.70
CA GLU A 495 -0.01 3.04 5.49
C GLU A 495 -0.81 1.79 5.91
N PRO A 496 -0.64 0.64 5.21
CA PRO A 496 -1.33 -0.59 5.56
C PRO A 496 -1.01 -1.06 6.98
N GLY A 497 -2.07 -1.36 7.72
CA GLY A 497 -2.07 -1.77 9.12
C GLY A 497 -2.13 -0.62 10.12
N ARG A 498 -2.02 0.64 9.67
CA ARG A 498 -1.98 1.82 10.56
C ARG A 498 -3.10 2.81 10.30
N ASP A 499 -3.41 3.05 9.03
CA ASP A 499 -4.32 4.12 8.64
C ASP A 499 -5.78 3.64 8.60
N GLY A 500 -6.66 4.32 9.30
CA GLY A 500 -8.09 4.30 9.04
C GLY A 500 -8.40 5.38 8.03
N VAL A 501 -9.23 5.08 7.04
CA VAL A 501 -9.51 6.03 5.94
C VAL A 501 -10.98 6.34 5.89
N ILE A 502 -11.30 7.62 6.06
CA ILE A 502 -12.64 8.18 5.87
C ILE A 502 -12.70 8.73 4.45
N LEU A 503 -13.69 8.31 3.68
CA LEU A 503 -14.01 8.85 2.36
C LEU A 503 -15.27 9.68 2.45
N GLU A 504 -15.24 10.88 1.87
CA GLU A 504 -16.40 11.74 1.68
C GLU A 504 -16.41 12.26 0.24
N CYS A 505 -17.55 12.19 -0.43
CA CYS A 505 -17.72 12.69 -1.79
C CYS A 505 -19.16 13.16 -1.98
N LEU A 506 -19.34 14.41 -2.41
CA LEU A 506 -20.64 14.88 -2.90
C LEU A 506 -20.69 14.58 -4.40
N HIS A 507 -21.57 13.68 -4.82
CA HIS A 507 -21.70 13.28 -6.22
C HIS A 507 -23.18 13.16 -6.58
N GLU A 508 -23.58 13.70 -7.74
CA GLU A 508 -24.98 13.72 -8.20
C GLU A 508 -25.98 14.24 -7.14
N GLY A 509 -25.56 15.24 -6.35
CA GLY A 509 -26.39 15.83 -5.29
C GLY A 509 -26.57 14.93 -4.05
N ARG A 510 -25.84 13.82 -3.94
CA ARG A 510 -25.87 12.91 -2.79
C ARG A 510 -24.52 12.87 -2.09
N LEU A 511 -24.54 12.86 -0.76
CA LEU A 511 -23.33 12.67 0.04
C LEU A 511 -23.04 11.17 0.16
N HIS A 512 -21.91 10.75 -0.40
CA HIS A 512 -21.33 9.43 -0.22
C HIS A 512 -20.28 9.51 0.87
N ALA A 513 -20.40 8.68 1.90
CA ALA A 513 -19.45 8.63 2.99
C ALA A 513 -19.22 7.20 3.46
N GLY A 514 -17.98 6.89 3.81
CA GLY A 514 -17.60 5.59 4.35
C GLY A 514 -16.35 5.69 5.20
N LEU A 515 -16.10 4.64 5.98
CA LEU A 515 -14.84 4.45 6.71
C LEU A 515 -14.46 2.97 6.70
N LEU A 516 -13.16 2.73 6.54
CA LEU A 516 -12.53 1.49 6.95
C LEU A 516 -11.49 1.76 8.06
N PRO A 517 -11.56 1.05 9.19
CA PRO A 517 -10.58 1.19 10.27
C PRO A 517 -9.26 0.47 9.93
N PRO A 518 -8.17 0.72 10.67
CA PRO A 518 -6.88 0.04 10.45
C PRO A 518 -6.95 -1.48 10.48
N LYS A 519 -7.85 -2.07 11.27
CA LYS A 519 -8.04 -3.53 11.32
C LYS A 519 -8.48 -4.13 9.98
N ALA A 520 -9.13 -3.36 9.11
CA ALA A 520 -9.54 -3.84 7.79
C ALA A 520 -8.34 -4.22 6.90
N TRP A 521 -7.14 -3.69 7.16
CA TRP A 521 -5.91 -4.07 6.44
C TRP A 521 -5.52 -5.54 6.61
N GLU A 522 -5.94 -6.21 7.68
CA GLU A 522 -5.69 -7.65 7.87
C GLU A 522 -6.36 -8.49 6.77
N GLN A 523 -7.54 -8.06 6.32
CA GLN A 523 -8.30 -8.72 5.26
C GLN A 523 -8.04 -8.11 3.88
N LEU A 524 -7.64 -6.84 3.83
CA LEU A 524 -7.42 -6.05 2.63
C LEU A 524 -6.02 -5.41 2.65
N PRO A 525 -4.93 -6.20 2.55
CA PRO A 525 -3.57 -5.67 2.67
C PRO A 525 -3.15 -4.78 1.48
N SER A 526 -3.83 -4.90 0.33
CA SER A 526 -3.61 -4.04 -0.85
C SER A 526 -4.29 -2.68 -0.65
N PRO A 527 -3.57 -1.54 -0.76
CA PRO A 527 -4.18 -0.21 -0.75
C PRO A 527 -5.30 -0.04 -1.78
N ARG A 528 -5.13 -0.63 -2.97
CA ARG A 528 -6.13 -0.60 -4.04
C ARG A 528 -7.41 -1.31 -3.61
N ALA A 529 -7.28 -2.53 -3.09
CA ALA A 529 -8.41 -3.30 -2.59
C ALA A 529 -9.10 -2.62 -1.39
N PHE A 530 -8.31 -2.02 -0.49
CA PHE A 530 -8.81 -1.28 0.67
C PHE A 530 -9.67 -0.07 0.23
N LEU A 531 -9.14 0.80 -0.63
CA LEU A 531 -9.86 1.99 -1.07
C LEU A 531 -11.07 1.64 -1.95
N ALA A 532 -10.95 0.62 -2.80
CA ALA A 532 -12.08 0.14 -3.60
C ALA A 532 -13.20 -0.44 -2.72
N ARG A 533 -12.88 -1.17 -1.65
CA ARG A 533 -13.88 -1.59 -0.64
C ARG A 533 -14.53 -0.38 0.04
N LEU A 534 -13.74 0.62 0.40
CA LEU A 534 -14.24 1.84 1.04
C LEU A 534 -15.24 2.59 0.14
N LYS A 535 -14.98 2.69 -1.15
CA LYS A 535 -15.91 3.29 -2.13
C LYS A 535 -17.22 2.50 -2.20
N VAL A 536 -17.14 1.17 -2.31
CA VAL A 536 -18.33 0.31 -2.34
C VAL A 536 -19.17 0.49 -1.07
N GLN A 537 -18.54 0.55 0.11
CA GLN A 537 -19.23 0.80 1.38
C GLN A 537 -19.87 2.19 1.44
N ALA A 538 -19.27 3.19 0.78
CA ALA A 538 -19.85 4.52 0.63
C ALA A 538 -20.94 4.61 -0.46
N GLY A 539 -21.32 3.49 -1.07
CA GLY A 539 -22.33 3.43 -2.14
C GLY A 539 -21.83 3.94 -3.50
N LEU A 540 -20.52 3.93 -3.73
CA LEU A 540 -19.87 4.30 -4.99
C LEU A 540 -19.34 3.06 -5.74
N PRO A 541 -19.22 3.09 -7.08
CA PRO A 541 -18.49 2.07 -7.82
C PRO A 541 -17.05 1.88 -7.31
N PHE A 542 -16.52 0.66 -7.40
CA PHE A 542 -15.19 0.34 -6.86
C PHE A 542 -14.04 1.10 -7.56
N ASP A 543 -14.22 1.41 -8.85
CA ASP A 543 -13.30 2.15 -9.71
C ASP A 543 -13.66 3.64 -9.81
N PHE A 544 -14.64 4.10 -9.04
CA PHE A 544 -15.06 5.50 -9.04
C PHE A 544 -13.93 6.44 -8.59
N TRP A 545 -13.77 7.55 -9.29
CA TRP A 545 -12.93 8.66 -8.84
C TRP A 545 -13.49 10.00 -9.30
N SER A 546 -13.42 11.01 -8.43
CA SER A 546 -13.84 12.38 -8.73
C SER A 546 -12.88 13.36 -8.03
N PRO A 547 -12.63 14.56 -8.60
CA PRO A 547 -11.95 15.65 -7.90
C PRO A 547 -12.65 16.08 -6.58
N GLU A 548 -13.92 15.72 -6.40
CA GLU A 548 -14.70 15.99 -5.18
C GLU A 548 -14.42 15.00 -4.06
N VAL A 549 -13.71 13.90 -4.32
CA VAL A 549 -13.30 12.94 -3.29
C VAL A 549 -12.43 13.67 -2.27
N ARG A 550 -12.77 13.50 -0.99
CA ARG A 550 -11.97 13.93 0.15
C ARG A 550 -11.67 12.69 0.97
N LEU A 551 -10.38 12.50 1.27
CA LEU A 551 -9.93 11.42 2.14
C LEU A 551 -9.37 12.03 3.41
N ARG A 552 -9.76 11.49 4.55
CA ARG A 552 -9.10 11.75 5.83
C ARG A 552 -8.48 10.47 6.36
N VAL A 553 -7.30 10.58 6.95
CA VAL A 553 -6.59 9.48 7.59
C VAL A 553 -6.60 9.70 9.10
N CYS A 554 -6.97 8.68 9.84
CA CYS A 554 -6.91 8.65 11.30
C CYS A 554 -6.18 7.39 11.76
N ARG A 555 -5.42 7.46 12.86
CA ARG A 555 -4.91 6.25 13.51
C ARG A 555 -5.79 5.91 14.71
N VAL A 556 -5.71 4.66 15.16
CA VAL A 556 -6.49 4.19 16.30
C VAL A 556 -5.57 3.60 17.37
N GLN A 557 -5.92 3.83 18.63
CA GLN A 557 -5.40 3.02 19.74
C GLN A 557 -6.50 2.09 20.20
N THR A 558 -6.15 0.82 20.34
CA THR A 558 -7.09 -0.24 20.67
C THR A 558 -6.74 -0.82 22.03
N PHE A 559 -7.77 -1.03 22.84
CA PHE A 559 -7.69 -1.60 24.16
C PHE A 559 -8.74 -2.71 24.27
N SER A 560 -8.33 -3.88 24.76
CA SER A 560 -9.20 -5.05 24.90
C SER A 560 -9.13 -5.59 26.32
N GLU A 561 -10.16 -6.32 26.76
CA GLU A 561 -10.14 -7.03 28.05
C GLU A 561 -9.15 -8.19 28.12
N ALA A 562 -8.58 -8.57 26.98
CA ALA A 562 -7.55 -9.59 26.86
C ALA A 562 -6.12 -9.03 27.02
N ASP A 563 -5.97 -7.70 27.11
CA ASP A 563 -4.68 -7.00 27.19
C ASP A 563 -4.20 -6.74 28.63
#